data_AF-A0A3G8YEH6-F1
#
_entry.id   AF-A0A3G8YEH6-F1
#
_cell.length_a   1.000
_cell.length_b   1.000
_cell.length_c   1.000
_cell.angle_alpha   90.00
_cell.angle_beta   90.00
_cell.angle_gamma   90.00
#
_symmetry.space_group_name_H-M   'P 1'
#
loop_
_entity.id
_entity.type
_entity.pdbx_description
1 polymer ?
#
loop_
_entity_poly.entity_id
_entity_poly.type
_entity_poly.pdbx_seq_one_letter_code
_entity_poly.pdbx_strand_id
1 'polypeptide(L)'
;MRLLARQYAADLPALDTHSLMDGALLQAAGVRLEFMPMGERDGAYDPENKVVLINSLARPERQRFTLAHEISHALLLSDDDLLSDLHDQYDGERLEMMIETLCNVGAAGILISDTLMNDVLTRFGPSGRALHELVRRADVSGSAALYALLEAASGQILLVVCAVTGRGEAKQLTVRASGATESVKYPLRPGTPIPDEHPIQIALETGLEISAKSYVPFRSGRKMPAWVDVYPDGNGRRVFASFNLDPARFGGE
;
A
#
# COMPACT_ATOMS: atom_id res chain seq x y z
N MET A 1 -12.33 8.41 -3.56
CA MET A 1 -12.04 7.23 -2.71
C MET A 1 -11.60 7.54 -1.27
N ARG A 2 -10.42 8.13 -1.00
CA ARG A 2 -9.96 8.35 0.39
C ARG A 2 -10.94 9.18 1.24
N LEU A 3 -11.54 10.22 0.66
CA LEU A 3 -12.56 11.01 1.34
C LEU A 3 -13.75 10.14 1.79
N LEU A 4 -14.26 9.27 0.89
CA LEU A 4 -15.32 8.31 1.22
C LEU A 4 -14.92 7.38 2.37
N ALA A 5 -13.71 6.80 2.28
CA ALA A 5 -13.17 5.91 3.28
C ALA A 5 -13.00 6.58 4.66
N ARG A 6 -12.53 7.83 4.70
CA ARG A 6 -12.37 8.59 5.94
C ARG A 6 -13.69 9.00 6.54
N GLN A 7 -14.64 9.41 5.70
CA GLN A 7 -15.98 9.73 6.15
C GLN A 7 -16.66 8.50 6.76
N TYR A 8 -16.56 7.37 6.07
CA TYR A 8 -17.01 6.09 6.59
C TYR A 8 -16.39 5.76 7.96
N ALA A 9 -15.06 5.87 8.07
CA ALA A 9 -14.34 5.57 9.31
C ALA A 9 -14.64 6.55 10.46
N ALA A 10 -14.95 7.81 10.15
CA ALA A 10 -15.27 8.83 11.16
C ALA A 10 -16.62 8.56 11.87
N ASP A 11 -17.53 7.86 11.21
CA ASP A 11 -18.84 7.49 11.76
C ASP A 11 -18.78 6.22 12.63
N LEU A 12 -17.61 5.58 12.75
CA LEU A 12 -17.44 4.34 13.52
C LEU A 12 -17.04 4.61 14.97
N PRO A 13 -17.53 3.79 15.93
CA PRO A 13 -17.13 3.91 17.34
C PRO A 13 -15.67 3.49 17.59
N ALA A 14 -15.12 2.61 16.75
CA ALA A 14 -13.73 2.19 16.74
C ALA A 14 -13.34 1.60 15.36
N LEU A 15 -12.06 1.27 15.18
CA LEU A 15 -11.51 0.72 13.92
C LEU A 15 -11.17 -0.78 14.01
N ASP A 16 -11.67 -1.48 15.02
CA ASP A 16 -11.56 -2.94 15.09
C ASP A 16 -12.55 -3.62 14.13
N THR A 17 -12.35 -4.92 13.88
CA THR A 17 -13.16 -5.68 12.90
C THR A 17 -14.65 -5.62 13.18
N HIS A 18 -15.08 -5.63 14.45
CA HIS A 18 -16.51 -5.56 14.79
C HIS A 18 -17.06 -4.18 14.47
N SER A 19 -16.36 -3.12 14.90
CA SER A 19 -16.80 -1.75 14.65
C SER A 19 -16.81 -1.38 13.16
N LEU A 20 -15.91 -1.95 12.35
CA LEU A 20 -15.95 -1.83 10.88
C LEU A 20 -17.24 -2.41 10.27
N MET A 21 -18.00 -3.24 10.97
CA MET A 21 -19.28 -3.77 10.50
C MET A 21 -20.46 -2.89 10.91
N ASP A 22 -20.30 -2.12 11.98
CA ASP A 22 -21.34 -1.28 12.55
C ASP A 22 -21.52 0.04 11.79
N GLY A 23 -20.78 0.24 10.70
CA GLY A 23 -20.85 1.44 9.89
C GLY A 23 -22.26 1.69 9.34
N ALA A 24 -22.83 2.83 9.72
CA ALA A 24 -24.16 3.26 9.35
C ALA A 24 -24.40 3.22 7.83
N LEU A 25 -23.36 3.47 7.03
CA LEU A 25 -23.44 3.43 5.57
C LEU A 25 -23.67 2.01 5.03
N LEU A 26 -22.96 0.99 5.53
CA LEU A 26 -23.20 -0.41 5.12
C LEU A 26 -24.57 -0.88 5.59
N GLN A 27 -24.98 -0.50 6.81
CA GLN A 27 -26.29 -0.81 7.34
C GLN A 27 -27.41 -0.15 6.50
N ALA A 28 -27.26 1.14 6.15
CA ALA A 28 -28.21 1.87 5.31
C ALA A 28 -28.27 1.29 3.88
N ALA A 29 -27.15 0.83 3.34
CA ALA A 29 -27.09 0.16 2.04
C ALA A 29 -27.66 -1.28 2.06
N GLY A 30 -27.86 -1.84 3.26
CA GLY A 30 -28.29 -3.23 3.46
C GLY A 30 -27.22 -4.26 3.15
N VAL A 31 -25.93 -3.87 3.24
CA VAL A 31 -24.80 -4.77 2.99
C VAL A 31 -24.60 -5.68 4.20
N ARG A 32 -24.61 -6.99 3.96
CA ARG A 32 -24.37 -8.03 4.96
C ARG A 32 -22.90 -8.42 4.97
N LEU A 33 -22.42 -8.98 6.08
CA LEU A 33 -21.10 -9.60 6.16
C LEU A 33 -21.23 -11.08 6.51
N GLU A 34 -20.50 -11.92 5.79
CA GLU A 34 -20.38 -13.34 6.11
C GLU A 34 -18.91 -13.78 6.16
N PHE A 35 -18.58 -14.59 7.16
CA PHE A 35 -17.30 -15.28 7.25
C PHE A 35 -17.49 -16.73 6.86
N MET A 36 -16.78 -17.18 5.82
CA MET A 36 -16.86 -18.56 5.35
C MET A 36 -15.52 -19.04 4.79
N PRO A 37 -15.26 -20.36 4.74
CA PRO A 37 -14.08 -20.88 4.06
C PRO A 37 -14.13 -20.58 2.56
N MET A 38 -13.11 -19.91 2.02
CA MET A 38 -13.04 -19.50 0.60
C MET A 38 -11.81 -20.05 -0.15
N GLY A 39 -11.14 -21.06 0.41
CA GLY A 39 -9.90 -21.62 -0.15
C GLY A 39 -8.78 -20.58 -0.16
N GLU A 40 -8.20 -20.32 -1.34
CA GLU A 40 -7.10 -19.37 -1.53
C GLU A 40 -7.56 -17.90 -1.65
N ARG A 41 -8.87 -17.65 -1.84
CA ARG A 41 -9.41 -16.29 -1.98
C ARG A 41 -9.54 -15.66 -0.59
N ASP A 42 -9.15 -14.40 -0.45
CA ASP A 42 -9.19 -13.70 0.84
C ASP A 42 -10.58 -13.15 1.19
N GLY A 43 -11.28 -12.63 0.19
CA GLY A 43 -12.61 -12.05 0.34
C GLY A 43 -13.23 -11.69 -1.01
N ALA A 44 -14.46 -11.19 -0.95
CA ALA A 44 -15.21 -10.73 -2.09
C ALA A 44 -16.33 -9.79 -1.65
N TYR A 45 -16.60 -8.76 -2.44
CA TYR A 45 -17.87 -8.06 -2.40
C TYR A 45 -18.77 -8.52 -3.56
N ASP A 46 -19.99 -8.95 -3.21
CA ASP A 46 -21.05 -9.28 -4.16
C ASP A 46 -22.10 -8.16 -4.15
N PRO A 47 -22.12 -7.30 -5.20
CA PRO A 47 -23.05 -6.18 -5.27
C PRO A 47 -24.50 -6.62 -5.53
N GLU A 48 -24.73 -7.77 -6.18
CA GLU A 48 -26.07 -8.27 -6.48
C GLU A 48 -26.79 -8.72 -5.20
N ASN A 49 -26.07 -9.46 -4.35
CA ASN A 49 -26.60 -9.99 -3.10
C ASN A 49 -26.31 -9.08 -1.89
N LYS A 50 -25.65 -7.93 -2.13
CA LYS A 50 -25.22 -6.95 -1.12
C LYS A 50 -24.53 -7.64 0.05
N VAL A 51 -23.49 -8.42 -0.23
CA VAL A 51 -22.78 -9.17 0.81
C VAL A 51 -21.27 -9.03 0.62
N VAL A 52 -20.59 -8.70 1.71
CA VAL A 52 -19.15 -8.84 1.85
C VAL A 52 -18.89 -10.24 2.40
N LEU A 53 -18.00 -10.98 1.73
CA LEU A 53 -17.55 -12.31 2.10
C LEU A 53 -16.09 -12.22 2.53
N ILE A 54 -15.76 -12.78 3.70
CA ILE A 54 -14.40 -12.83 4.22
C ILE A 54 -14.00 -14.28 4.47
N ASN A 55 -12.80 -14.64 4.04
CA ASN A 55 -12.28 -15.98 4.23
C ASN A 55 -12.00 -16.25 5.71
N SER A 56 -12.81 -17.12 6.31
CA SER A 56 -12.70 -17.48 7.73
C SER A 56 -11.42 -18.24 8.05
N LEU A 57 -10.70 -18.77 7.05
CA LEU A 57 -9.43 -19.49 7.22
C LEU A 57 -8.21 -18.55 7.27
N ALA A 58 -8.37 -17.29 6.85
CA ALA A 58 -7.29 -16.31 6.93
C ALA A 58 -7.05 -15.90 8.39
N ARG A 59 -5.82 -15.48 8.70
CA ARG A 59 -5.50 -14.92 10.02
C ARG A 59 -6.28 -13.61 10.28
N PRO A 60 -6.61 -13.26 11.53
CA PRO A 60 -7.43 -12.08 11.86
C PRO A 60 -6.90 -10.78 11.24
N GLU A 61 -5.59 -10.63 11.17
CA GLU A 61 -4.93 -9.48 10.59
C GLU A 61 -5.29 -9.29 9.10
N ARG A 62 -5.22 -10.40 8.36
CA ARG A 62 -5.54 -10.44 6.94
C ARG A 62 -7.03 -10.22 6.72
N GLN A 63 -7.88 -10.81 7.57
CA GLN A 63 -9.32 -10.60 7.52
C GLN A 63 -9.71 -9.14 7.73
N ARG A 64 -9.06 -8.44 8.67
CA ARG A 64 -9.32 -7.02 8.94
C ARG A 64 -9.00 -6.16 7.72
N PHE A 65 -7.84 -6.37 7.11
CA PHE A 65 -7.48 -5.67 5.88
C PHE A 65 -8.45 -5.98 4.75
N THR A 66 -8.75 -7.26 4.52
CA THR A 66 -9.70 -7.69 3.49
C THR A 66 -11.07 -7.04 3.71
N LEU A 67 -11.57 -7.00 4.95
CA LEU A 67 -12.83 -6.34 5.25
C LEU A 67 -12.80 -4.87 4.86
N ALA A 68 -11.79 -4.11 5.27
CA ALA A 68 -11.66 -2.70 4.89
C ALA A 68 -11.54 -2.51 3.36
N HIS A 69 -10.90 -3.47 2.67
CA HIS A 69 -10.79 -3.49 1.21
C HIS A 69 -12.16 -3.72 0.54
N GLU A 70 -12.94 -4.71 0.97
CA GLU A 70 -14.27 -4.98 0.41
C GLU A 70 -15.29 -3.87 0.77
N ILE A 71 -15.15 -3.25 1.94
CA ILE A 71 -15.91 -2.03 2.27
C ILE A 71 -15.60 -0.93 1.27
N SER A 72 -14.33 -0.80 0.86
CA SER A 72 -13.91 0.18 -0.14
C SER A 72 -14.50 -0.11 -1.51
N HIS A 73 -14.64 -1.40 -1.89
CA HIS A 73 -15.40 -1.79 -3.10
C HIS A 73 -16.87 -1.36 -3.00
N ALA A 74 -17.53 -1.63 -1.87
CA ALA A 74 -18.93 -1.24 -1.68
C ALA A 74 -19.11 0.28 -1.73
N LEU A 75 -18.21 1.05 -1.10
CA LEU A 75 -18.21 2.51 -1.15
C LEU A 75 -18.01 3.03 -2.58
N LEU A 76 -17.04 2.47 -3.32
CA LEU A 76 -16.74 2.87 -4.69
C LEU A 76 -17.92 2.59 -5.63
N LEU A 77 -18.52 1.40 -5.54
CA LEU A 77 -19.63 0.99 -6.40
C LEU A 77 -20.95 1.68 -6.06
N SER A 78 -21.04 2.34 -4.89
CA SER A 78 -22.21 3.13 -4.50
C SER A 78 -22.07 4.62 -4.88
N ASP A 79 -20.92 5.03 -5.40
CA ASP A 79 -20.63 6.40 -5.84
C ASP A 79 -20.67 6.45 -7.38
N ASP A 80 -21.85 6.77 -7.93
CA ASP A 80 -22.11 6.76 -9.37
C ASP A 80 -21.19 7.73 -10.13
N ASP A 81 -20.89 8.89 -9.54
CA ASP A 81 -20.04 9.92 -10.15
C ASP A 81 -18.59 9.39 -10.28
N LEU A 82 -18.04 8.85 -9.19
CA LEU A 82 -16.68 8.30 -9.18
C LEU A 82 -16.55 7.08 -10.09
N LEU A 83 -17.57 6.21 -10.11
CA LEU A 83 -17.58 5.03 -10.98
C LEU A 83 -17.67 5.44 -12.46
N SER A 84 -18.49 6.43 -12.80
CA SER A 84 -18.61 6.98 -14.15
C SER A 84 -17.27 7.56 -14.63
N ASP A 85 -16.62 8.40 -13.81
CA ASP A 85 -15.32 8.99 -14.13
C ASP A 85 -14.22 7.95 -14.40
N LEU A 86 -14.30 6.80 -13.73
CA LEU A 86 -13.38 5.67 -13.96
C LEU A 86 -13.65 4.98 -15.29
N HIS A 87 -14.92 4.74 -15.63
CA HIS A 87 -15.31 4.14 -16.91
C HIS A 87 -14.96 5.04 -18.11
N ASP A 88 -14.97 6.36 -17.94
CA ASP A 88 -14.56 7.30 -18.97
C ASP A 88 -13.05 7.25 -19.27
N GLN A 89 -12.23 6.85 -18.28
CA GLN A 89 -10.77 6.87 -18.37
C GLN A 89 -10.13 5.51 -18.59
N TYR A 90 -10.78 4.43 -18.13
CA TYR A 90 -10.20 3.09 -18.09
C TYR A 90 -11.21 2.03 -18.55
N ASP A 91 -10.70 0.98 -19.19
CA ASP A 91 -11.48 -0.18 -19.63
C ASP A 91 -10.74 -1.50 -19.36
N GLY A 92 -11.49 -2.61 -19.42
CA GLY A 92 -10.97 -3.98 -19.27
C GLY A 92 -10.08 -4.18 -18.05
N GLU A 93 -8.95 -4.86 -18.24
CA GLU A 93 -7.97 -5.15 -17.17
C GLU A 93 -7.42 -3.87 -16.50
N ARG A 94 -7.36 -2.75 -17.21
CA ARG A 94 -6.85 -1.49 -16.63
C ARG A 94 -7.82 -0.89 -15.63
N LEU A 95 -9.11 -0.96 -15.94
CA LEU A 95 -10.16 -0.53 -15.02
C LEU A 95 -10.13 -1.39 -13.75
N GLU A 96 -10.06 -2.71 -13.89
CA GLU A 96 -9.99 -3.64 -12.75
C GLU A 96 -8.76 -3.34 -11.86
N MET A 97 -7.57 -3.15 -12.46
CA MET A 97 -6.37 -2.77 -11.71
C MET A 97 -6.52 -1.42 -11.00
N MET A 98 -7.21 -0.45 -11.60
CA MET A 98 -7.43 0.85 -10.98
C MET A 98 -8.41 0.75 -9.81
N ILE A 99 -9.51 0.02 -9.97
CA ILE A 99 -10.48 -0.27 -8.91
C ILE A 99 -9.78 -0.94 -7.72
N GLU A 100 -8.97 -1.97 -7.97
CA GLU A 100 -8.17 -2.64 -6.93
C GLU A 100 -7.19 -1.68 -6.24
N THR A 101 -6.56 -0.78 -6.99
CA THR A 101 -5.67 0.24 -6.43
C THR A 101 -6.45 1.20 -5.53
N LEU A 102 -7.62 1.66 -5.97
CA LEU A 102 -8.49 2.54 -5.19
C LEU A 102 -9.02 1.85 -3.94
N CYS A 103 -9.36 0.56 -4.01
CA CYS A 103 -9.80 -0.19 -2.83
C CYS A 103 -8.67 -0.35 -1.81
N ASN A 104 -7.42 -0.52 -2.25
CA ASN A 104 -6.25 -0.45 -1.35
C ASN A 104 -6.09 0.94 -0.71
N VAL A 105 -6.31 2.01 -1.47
CA VAL A 105 -6.30 3.40 -0.95
C VAL A 105 -7.44 3.62 0.05
N GLY A 106 -8.64 3.10 -0.22
CA GLY A 106 -9.78 3.15 0.67
C GLY A 106 -9.52 2.40 1.98
N ALA A 107 -9.02 1.16 1.89
CA ALA A 107 -8.68 0.36 3.07
C ALA A 107 -7.64 1.06 3.94
N ALA A 108 -6.61 1.68 3.32
CA ALA A 108 -5.64 2.48 4.04
C ALA A 108 -6.28 3.72 4.70
N GLY A 109 -7.20 4.39 4.00
CA GLY A 109 -7.95 5.54 4.52
C GLY A 109 -8.83 5.21 5.72
N ILE A 110 -9.32 3.97 5.80
CA ILE A 110 -10.07 3.45 6.95
C ILE A 110 -9.12 3.07 8.10
N LEU A 111 -8.04 2.34 7.80
CA LEU A 111 -7.21 1.67 8.81
C LEU A 111 -6.06 2.52 9.37
N ILE A 112 -5.57 3.50 8.60
CA ILE A 112 -4.46 4.36 9.01
C ILE A 112 -5.01 5.69 9.52
N SER A 113 -5.09 5.84 10.85
CA SER A 113 -5.53 7.07 11.49
C SER A 113 -4.55 8.23 11.26
N ASP A 114 -5.07 9.47 11.29
CA ASP A 114 -4.24 10.67 11.19
C ASP A 114 -3.20 10.75 12.33
N THR A 115 -3.58 10.32 13.53
CA THR A 115 -2.65 10.24 14.67
C THR A 115 -1.49 9.28 14.40
N LEU A 116 -1.78 8.10 13.84
CA LEU A 116 -0.74 7.13 13.49
C LEU A 116 0.15 7.66 12.37
N MET A 117 -0.43 8.24 11.31
CA MET A 117 0.32 8.82 10.20
C MET A 117 1.25 9.93 10.69
N ASN A 118 0.74 10.87 11.49
CA ASN A 118 1.52 11.98 12.02
C ASN A 118 2.65 11.52 12.95
N ASP A 119 2.38 10.54 13.83
CA ASP A 119 3.41 9.96 14.72
C ASP A 119 4.54 9.30 13.91
N VAL A 120 4.20 8.53 12.88
CA VAL A 120 5.18 7.88 12.01
C VAL A 120 6.00 8.90 11.21
N LEU A 121 5.34 9.87 10.57
CA LEU A 121 6.02 10.90 9.78
C LEU A 121 6.92 11.78 10.64
N THR A 122 6.47 12.16 11.84
CA THR A 122 7.27 12.99 12.76
C THR A 122 8.55 12.28 13.18
N ARG A 123 8.49 10.95 13.41
CA ARG A 123 9.65 10.17 13.88
C ARG A 123 10.61 9.78 12.77
N PHE A 124 10.08 9.42 11.61
CA PHE A 124 10.85 8.70 10.58
C PHE A 124 10.88 9.41 9.22
N GLY A 125 10.11 10.49 9.04
CA GLY A 125 9.89 11.11 7.73
C GLY A 125 9.25 10.16 6.71
N PRO A 126 9.15 10.55 5.43
CA PRO A 126 8.64 9.68 4.36
C PRO A 126 9.69 8.64 3.91
N SER A 127 10.03 7.70 4.79
CA SER A 127 11.13 6.74 4.62
C SER A 127 10.67 5.29 4.46
N GLY A 128 11.58 4.40 4.06
CA GLY A 128 11.34 2.95 4.10
C GLY A 128 10.92 2.44 5.49
N ARG A 129 11.46 3.04 6.56
CA ARG A 129 11.09 2.72 7.94
C ARG A 129 9.67 3.17 8.29
N ALA A 130 9.29 4.37 7.87
CA ALA A 130 7.90 4.84 8.04
C ALA A 130 6.90 3.92 7.35
N LEU A 131 7.23 3.50 6.12
CA LEU A 131 6.40 2.55 5.37
C LEU A 131 6.25 1.22 6.13
N HIS A 132 7.34 0.68 6.68
CA HIS A 132 7.29 -0.54 7.49
C HIS A 132 6.42 -0.37 8.76
N GLU A 133 6.58 0.74 9.48
CA GLU A 133 5.81 1.00 10.70
C GLU A 133 4.30 1.14 10.41
N LEU A 134 3.91 1.74 9.29
CA LEU A 134 2.51 1.79 8.88
C LEU A 134 1.96 0.40 8.59
N VAL A 135 2.68 -0.41 7.81
CA VAL A 135 2.30 -1.80 7.52
C VAL A 135 2.08 -2.58 8.81
N ARG A 136 3.02 -2.47 9.76
CA ARG A 136 2.99 -3.23 11.01
C ARG A 136 1.93 -2.74 11.99
N ARG A 137 1.75 -1.42 12.14
CA ARG A 137 0.88 -0.83 13.18
C ARG A 137 -0.58 -0.68 12.73
N ALA A 138 -0.82 -0.45 11.44
CA ALA A 138 -2.16 -0.39 10.87
C ALA A 138 -2.62 -1.74 10.30
N ASP A 139 -1.71 -2.71 10.21
CA ASP A 139 -1.98 -4.06 9.72
C ASP A 139 -2.56 -4.07 8.31
N VAL A 140 -1.89 -3.33 7.43
CA VAL A 140 -2.28 -3.12 6.03
C VAL A 140 -1.25 -3.72 5.08
N SER A 141 -1.63 -3.89 3.81
CA SER A 141 -0.69 -4.29 2.78
C SER A 141 0.41 -3.24 2.54
N GLY A 142 1.55 -3.68 2.00
CA GLY A 142 2.66 -2.78 1.66
C GLY A 142 2.27 -1.72 0.62
N SER A 143 1.41 -2.06 -0.35
CA SER A 143 0.90 -1.10 -1.33
C SER A 143 -0.06 -0.09 -0.70
N ALA A 144 -0.97 -0.54 0.16
CA ALA A 144 -1.91 0.34 0.88
C ALA A 144 -1.16 1.38 1.73
N ALA A 145 -0.19 0.95 2.54
CA ALA A 145 0.65 1.86 3.33
C ALA A 145 1.48 2.80 2.44
N LEU A 146 1.97 2.31 1.29
CA LEU A 146 2.76 3.10 0.35
C LEU A 146 1.94 4.27 -0.22
N TYR A 147 0.71 4.02 -0.67
CA TYR A 147 -0.14 5.09 -1.21
C TYR A 147 -0.53 6.10 -0.13
N ALA A 148 -0.89 5.63 1.07
CA ALA A 148 -1.21 6.52 2.17
C ALA A 148 -0.02 7.41 2.58
N LEU A 149 1.18 6.84 2.62
CA LEU A 149 2.39 7.60 2.97
C LEU A 149 2.76 8.61 1.89
N LEU A 150 2.66 8.27 0.60
CA LEU A 150 2.94 9.20 -0.50
C LEU A 150 2.02 10.41 -0.50
N GLU A 151 0.75 10.22 -0.19
CA GLU A 151 -0.21 11.31 -0.15
C GLU A 151 0.07 12.29 1.00
N ALA A 152 0.57 11.78 2.13
CA ALA A 152 0.96 12.61 3.27
C ALA A 152 2.40 13.17 3.15
N ALA A 153 3.20 12.65 2.22
CA ALA A 153 4.58 13.05 2.02
C ALA A 153 4.69 14.32 1.17
N SER A 154 5.63 15.19 1.54
CA SER A 154 6.05 16.33 0.73
C SER A 154 7.41 16.10 0.10
N GLY A 155 7.71 16.81 -1.00
CA GLY A 155 9.01 16.76 -1.68
C GLY A 155 9.04 15.70 -2.79
N GLN A 156 10.25 15.42 -3.32
CA GLN A 156 10.46 14.50 -4.43
C GLN A 156 10.81 13.10 -3.90
N ILE A 157 9.79 12.33 -3.51
CA ILE A 157 9.97 11.02 -2.88
C ILE A 157 9.39 9.93 -3.78
N LEU A 158 10.17 8.86 -3.96
CA LEU A 158 9.70 7.60 -4.54
C LEU A 158 9.74 6.54 -3.45
N LEU A 159 8.63 5.84 -3.24
CA LEU A 159 8.55 4.71 -2.31
C LEU A 159 8.46 3.40 -3.08
N VAL A 160 9.08 2.34 -2.55
CA VAL A 160 8.96 0.99 -3.07
C VAL A 160 8.83 -0.06 -1.96
N VAL A 161 8.12 -1.12 -2.31
CA VAL A 161 8.15 -2.40 -1.61
C VAL A 161 8.82 -3.41 -2.53
N CYS A 162 9.92 -4.02 -2.10
CA CYS A 162 10.59 -5.07 -2.86
C CYS A 162 10.47 -6.40 -2.11
N ALA A 163 10.29 -7.50 -2.85
CA ALA A 163 10.24 -8.84 -2.26
C ALA A 163 10.86 -9.87 -3.19
N VAL A 164 11.44 -10.92 -2.62
CA VAL A 164 12.08 -12.00 -3.36
C VAL A 164 11.05 -12.69 -4.26
N THR A 165 11.35 -12.82 -5.55
CA THR A 165 10.66 -13.66 -6.53
C THR A 165 11.47 -14.92 -6.82
N GLY A 166 10.83 -15.93 -7.40
CA GLY A 166 11.50 -17.14 -7.89
C GLY A 166 11.62 -18.27 -6.88
N ARG A 167 12.10 -19.43 -7.36
CA ARG A 167 12.35 -20.64 -6.57
C ARG A 167 13.78 -21.13 -6.83
N GLY A 168 14.41 -21.76 -5.84
CA GLY A 168 15.76 -22.31 -5.98
C GLY A 168 16.83 -21.23 -6.20
N GLU A 169 17.71 -21.44 -7.17
CA GLU A 169 18.81 -20.53 -7.53
C GLU A 169 18.34 -19.27 -8.29
N ALA A 170 17.11 -19.25 -8.81
CA ALA A 170 16.54 -18.10 -9.52
C ALA A 170 15.88 -17.06 -8.58
N LYS A 171 16.33 -16.98 -7.32
CA LYS A 171 15.83 -15.99 -6.37
C LYS A 171 16.37 -14.62 -6.74
N GLN A 172 15.47 -13.69 -7.02
CA GLN A 172 15.85 -12.31 -7.31
C GLN A 172 14.96 -11.36 -6.52
N LEU A 173 15.53 -10.30 -5.97
CA LEU A 173 14.74 -9.24 -5.35
C LEU A 173 14.17 -8.34 -6.46
N THR A 174 12.84 -8.19 -6.48
CA THR A 174 12.18 -7.31 -7.44
C THR A 174 11.22 -6.35 -6.75
N VAL A 175 10.98 -5.21 -7.40
CA VAL A 175 9.95 -4.25 -7.00
C VAL A 175 8.58 -4.90 -7.12
N ARG A 176 7.78 -4.88 -6.05
CA ARG A 176 6.40 -5.40 -6.02
C ARG A 176 5.38 -4.29 -6.11
N ALA A 177 5.63 -3.20 -5.40
CA ALA A 177 4.82 -1.99 -5.45
C ALA A 177 5.76 -0.79 -5.48
N SER A 178 5.33 0.25 -6.20
CA SER A 178 6.00 1.54 -6.21
C SER A 178 4.99 2.64 -6.42
N GLY A 179 5.30 3.81 -5.86
CA GLY A 179 4.63 5.05 -6.19
C GLY A 179 5.59 6.20 -5.91
N ALA A 180 5.20 7.39 -6.34
CA ALA A 180 5.96 8.59 -6.10
C ALA A 180 5.04 9.77 -5.85
N THR A 181 5.56 10.82 -5.22
CA THR A 181 4.85 12.09 -5.09
C THR A 181 4.70 12.75 -6.47
N GLU A 182 3.73 13.64 -6.63
CA GLU A 182 3.40 14.28 -7.93
C GLU A 182 4.59 14.96 -8.61
N SER A 183 5.55 15.45 -7.82
CA SER A 183 6.76 16.12 -8.30
C SER A 183 7.75 15.18 -9.00
N VAL A 184 7.61 13.86 -8.83
CA VAL A 184 8.51 12.85 -9.40
C VAL A 184 7.98 12.36 -10.75
N LYS A 185 8.70 12.67 -11.82
CA LYS A 185 8.29 12.33 -13.19
C LYS A 185 8.54 10.87 -13.61
N TYR A 186 9.45 10.18 -12.93
CA TYR A 186 9.95 8.87 -13.37
C TYR A 186 9.56 7.77 -12.37
N PRO A 187 8.58 6.92 -12.71
CA PRO A 187 8.18 5.83 -11.82
C PRO A 187 9.15 4.65 -11.89
N LEU A 188 9.29 3.92 -10.79
CA LEU A 188 10.01 2.65 -10.74
C LEU A 188 9.01 1.49 -10.86
N ARG A 189 8.99 0.82 -12.02
CA ARG A 189 7.90 -0.13 -12.31
C ARG A 189 7.98 -1.41 -11.47
N PRO A 190 6.84 -2.00 -11.05
CA PRO A 190 6.80 -3.37 -10.55
C PRO A 190 7.49 -4.36 -11.50
N GLY A 191 8.12 -5.38 -10.93
CA GLY A 191 8.96 -6.35 -11.65
C GLY A 191 10.38 -5.88 -11.97
N THR A 192 10.74 -4.63 -11.66
CA THR A 192 12.13 -4.16 -11.83
C THR A 192 13.07 -4.93 -10.90
N PRO A 193 14.13 -5.57 -11.41
CA PRO A 193 15.11 -6.27 -10.59
C PRO A 193 15.99 -5.29 -9.81
N ILE A 194 16.31 -5.63 -8.57
CA ILE A 194 17.25 -4.89 -7.74
C ILE A 194 18.66 -5.46 -7.94
N PRO A 195 19.67 -4.65 -8.29
CA PRO A 195 21.06 -5.11 -8.42
C PRO A 195 21.64 -5.61 -7.09
N ASP A 196 22.56 -6.57 -7.16
CA ASP A 196 23.13 -7.23 -5.98
C ASP A 196 23.92 -6.26 -5.09
N GLU A 197 24.57 -5.27 -5.71
CA GLU A 197 25.35 -4.24 -5.02
C GLU A 197 24.49 -3.09 -4.46
N HIS A 198 23.19 -3.08 -4.74
CA HIS A 198 22.32 -1.98 -4.36
C HIS A 198 22.00 -2.02 -2.86
N PRO A 199 21.91 -0.87 -2.14
CA PRO A 199 21.57 -0.84 -0.71
C PRO A 199 20.30 -1.63 -0.35
N ILE A 200 19.33 -1.68 -1.26
CA ILE A 200 18.10 -2.47 -1.09
C ILE A 200 18.37 -3.97 -0.98
N GLN A 201 19.26 -4.52 -1.80
CA GLN A 201 19.67 -5.91 -1.72
C GLN A 201 20.48 -6.16 -0.44
N ILE A 202 21.46 -5.31 -0.16
CA ILE A 202 22.33 -5.44 1.02
C ILE A 202 21.51 -5.43 2.31
N ALA A 203 20.52 -4.54 2.43
CA ALA A 203 19.63 -4.47 3.59
C ALA A 203 18.80 -5.76 3.77
N LEU A 204 18.33 -6.35 2.67
CA LEU A 204 17.61 -7.63 2.72
C LEU A 204 18.50 -8.76 3.25
N GLU A 205 19.72 -8.86 2.73
CA GLU A 205 20.66 -9.95 3.06
C GLU A 205 21.22 -9.84 4.47
N THR A 206 21.55 -8.62 4.89
CA THR A 206 22.12 -8.36 6.21
C THR A 206 21.07 -8.24 7.31
N GLY A 207 19.81 -7.97 6.95
CA GLY A 207 18.75 -7.64 7.90
C GLY A 207 18.95 -6.29 8.60
N LEU A 208 19.86 -5.44 8.10
CA LEU A 208 20.16 -4.13 8.69
C LEU A 208 19.45 -3.00 7.95
N GLU A 209 18.98 -2.01 8.71
CA GLU A 209 18.53 -0.72 8.17
C GLU A 209 19.72 0.01 7.53
N ILE A 210 19.52 0.53 6.31
CA ILE A 210 20.57 1.26 5.56
C ILE A 210 20.05 2.63 5.15
N SER A 211 20.86 3.66 5.40
CA SER A 211 20.63 5.03 4.94
C SER A 211 21.90 5.55 4.27
N ALA A 212 21.85 5.81 2.96
CA ALA A 212 23.04 6.16 2.19
C ALA A 212 22.73 6.93 0.90
N LYS A 213 23.72 7.67 0.39
CA LYS A 213 23.71 8.16 -1.00
C LYS A 213 23.81 6.98 -1.95
N SER A 214 22.88 6.86 -2.90
CA SER A 214 22.88 5.82 -3.94
C SER A 214 22.09 6.31 -5.17
N TYR A 215 21.34 5.42 -5.84
CA TYR A 215 20.59 5.75 -7.04
C TYR A 215 19.25 4.99 -7.15
N VAL A 216 18.33 5.48 -7.97
CA VAL A 216 17.12 4.74 -8.35
C VAL A 216 17.47 3.70 -9.43
N PRO A 217 17.26 2.39 -9.21
CA PRO A 217 17.67 1.33 -10.13
C PRO A 217 16.63 1.13 -11.26
N PHE A 218 16.52 2.09 -12.18
CA PHE A 218 15.58 1.97 -13.30
C PHE A 218 15.94 0.80 -14.23
N ARG A 219 14.91 0.11 -14.76
CA ARG A 219 15.08 -1.01 -15.71
C ARG A 219 15.85 -0.64 -16.99
N SER A 220 15.88 0.65 -17.36
CA SER A 220 16.66 1.15 -18.49
C SER A 220 18.18 1.15 -18.25
N GLY A 221 18.64 0.88 -17.03
CA GLY A 221 20.03 1.01 -16.62
C GLY A 221 20.42 2.43 -16.19
N ARG A 222 19.56 3.42 -16.37
CA ARG A 222 19.79 4.79 -15.86
C ARG A 222 19.88 4.76 -14.34
N LYS A 223 20.98 5.29 -13.79
CA LYS A 223 21.19 5.46 -12.34
C LYS A 223 20.95 6.92 -11.97
N MET A 224 19.75 7.24 -11.48
CA MET A 224 19.43 8.60 -11.01
C MET A 224 19.86 8.73 -9.54
N PRO A 225 20.75 9.67 -9.18
CA PRO A 225 21.18 9.84 -7.79
C PRO A 225 20.01 10.11 -6.84
N ALA A 226 20.08 9.52 -5.65
CA ALA A 226 19.08 9.69 -4.59
C ALA A 226 19.71 9.45 -3.22
N TRP A 227 19.12 10.04 -2.18
CA TRP A 227 19.30 9.52 -0.82
C TRP A 227 18.35 8.33 -0.63
N VAL A 228 18.88 7.18 -0.23
CA VAL A 228 18.13 5.92 -0.12
C VAL A 228 18.06 5.49 1.33
N ASP A 229 16.84 5.36 1.85
CA ASP A 229 16.59 4.74 3.15
C ASP A 229 15.89 3.40 2.92
N VAL A 230 16.44 2.33 3.49
CA VAL A 230 15.96 0.96 3.34
C VAL A 230 15.73 0.34 4.71
N TYR A 231 14.55 -0.25 4.89
CA TYR A 231 14.18 -0.98 6.09
C TYR A 231 13.77 -2.43 5.75
N PRO A 232 14.54 -3.44 6.19
CA PRO A 232 14.16 -4.84 6.02
C PRO A 232 13.03 -5.24 6.97
N ASP A 233 12.15 -6.12 6.51
CA ASP A 233 10.98 -6.55 7.29
C ASP A 233 11.29 -7.63 8.35
N GLY A 234 12.58 -7.98 8.51
CA GLY A 234 13.09 -8.91 9.52
C GLY A 234 12.93 -10.40 9.17
N ASN A 235 12.20 -10.76 8.11
CA ASN A 235 12.01 -12.17 7.71
C ASN A 235 12.84 -12.58 6.49
N GLY A 236 13.65 -11.66 5.94
CA GLY A 236 14.53 -11.90 4.81
C GLY A 236 13.80 -12.11 3.47
N ARG A 237 12.52 -11.73 3.36
CA ARG A 237 11.75 -11.86 2.11
C ARG A 237 11.34 -10.54 1.50
N ARG A 238 11.33 -9.45 2.27
CA ARG A 238 10.88 -8.15 1.81
C ARG A 238 11.62 -7.00 2.48
N VAL A 239 11.75 -5.91 1.75
CA VAL A 239 12.33 -4.65 2.18
C VAL A 239 11.43 -3.50 1.72
N PHE A 240 11.43 -2.44 2.52
CA PHE A 240 10.74 -1.19 2.24
C PHE A 240 11.80 -0.13 1.99
N ALA A 241 11.66 0.66 0.93
CA ALA A 241 12.64 1.69 0.62
C ALA A 241 12.02 3.00 0.15
N SER A 242 12.72 4.08 0.43
CA SER A 242 12.45 5.41 -0.09
C SER A 242 13.65 5.93 -0.86
N PHE A 243 13.39 6.65 -1.93
CA PHE A 243 14.36 7.43 -2.67
C PHE A 243 13.97 8.90 -2.56
N ASN A 244 14.80 9.70 -1.91
CA ASN A 244 14.65 11.14 -1.87
C ASN A 244 15.50 11.76 -2.99
N LEU A 245 14.82 12.42 -3.93
CA LEU A 245 15.38 13.00 -5.14
C LEU A 245 15.66 14.51 -5.00
N ASP A 246 15.49 15.08 -3.81
CA ASP A 246 15.86 16.48 -3.55
C ASP A 246 17.38 16.69 -3.63
N PRO A 247 17.89 17.48 -4.59
CA PRO A 247 19.30 17.77 -4.73
C PRO A 247 19.97 18.29 -3.46
N ALA A 248 19.24 19.00 -2.59
CA ALA A 248 19.80 19.49 -1.33
C ALA A 248 20.23 18.35 -0.38
N ARG A 249 19.66 17.15 -0.51
CA ARG A 249 19.94 15.98 0.34
C ARG A 249 21.15 15.17 -0.13
N PHE A 250 21.58 15.29 -1.38
CA PHE A 250 22.73 14.53 -1.91
C PHE A 250 23.83 15.40 -2.56
N GLY A 251 23.55 16.66 -2.87
CA GLY A 251 24.47 17.64 -3.45
C GLY A 251 25.47 18.28 -2.49
N GLY A 252 25.60 17.77 -1.26
CA GLY A 252 26.71 18.13 -0.37
C GLY A 252 27.97 17.36 -0.76
N GLU A 253 28.79 17.96 -1.61
CA GLU A 253 30.26 17.84 -1.71
C GLU A 253 30.85 19.24 -1.90
#